data_AF-A0A955QI52-F1
#
_entry.id   AF-A0A955QI52-F1
#
_cell.length_a   1.000
_cell.length_b   1.000
_cell.length_c   1.000
_cell.angle_alpha   90.00
_cell.angle_beta   90.00
_cell.angle_gamma   90.00
#
_symmetry.space_group_name_H-M   'P 1'
#
loop_
_entity.id
_entity.type
_entity.pdbx_description
1 polymer ?
#
loop_
_entity_poly.entity_id
_entity_poly.type
_entity_poly.pdbx_seq_one_letter_code
_entity_poly.pdbx_strand_id
1 'polypeptide(L)'
;SFLQEKFELTPGKNFFEFPYDWRLDNRIAAKQLESKSHDWLRKWKSFSGNPEAKLVFVAHSMGGLVTRYFLEVLEGWKITSKLLTLGTPYCGSIKALNFLCNGLKKSIGPIELINLSQLLRSFPSVYQLLPTYNCVGPSELDLQKLEDMNTLPGLSPIEMQYVKEGIGFHAEIHEWVNKNHELEDYQNEKYTIHPFVGTYQPTLQSALLQNTKLVPLQSYRGKDLAGDGTVPRFSAMPSEWKDSSRSLAASCPHVSLQNFPSIQVQIRSIIDELDLEAFRGVPPDSLKLEMDDMFAEGEPIRIKVFSKEGQELKANLTNLTSQKEWTIPTLEKNSDGWQTQELPNLQAGAYRITLKGLEEGSGISDLFLVIKA
;
A
#
# COMPACT_ATOMS: atom_id res chain seq x y z
N SER A 1 -16.57 -14.78 -1.44
CA SER A 1 -16.53 -13.37 -1.89
C SER A 1 -15.56 -13.24 -3.06
N PHE A 2 -15.58 -12.13 -3.83
CA PHE A 2 -14.65 -11.90 -4.95
C PHE A 2 -13.18 -12.16 -4.56
N LEU A 3 -12.75 -11.66 -3.40
CA LEU A 3 -11.38 -11.84 -2.91
C LEU A 3 -11.04 -13.31 -2.65
N GLN A 4 -11.92 -14.06 -1.99
CA GLN A 4 -11.67 -15.48 -1.69
C GLN A 4 -11.55 -16.31 -2.98
N GLU A 5 -12.43 -16.07 -3.95
CA GLU A 5 -12.44 -16.83 -5.20
C GLU A 5 -11.23 -16.52 -6.08
N LYS A 6 -10.79 -15.25 -6.14
CA LYS A 6 -9.72 -14.85 -7.07
C LYS A 6 -8.31 -15.02 -6.53
N PHE A 7 -8.11 -14.98 -5.22
CA PHE A 7 -6.78 -15.10 -4.60
C PHE A 7 -6.61 -16.40 -3.79
N GLU A 8 -7.49 -17.39 -4.02
CA GLU A 8 -7.46 -18.70 -3.34
C GLU A 8 -7.36 -18.60 -1.81
N LEU A 9 -8.03 -17.61 -1.24
CA LEU A 9 -7.92 -17.33 0.18
C LEU A 9 -8.81 -18.25 1.00
N THR A 10 -8.25 -18.79 2.08
CA THR A 10 -8.94 -19.60 3.06
C THR A 10 -9.30 -18.76 4.30
N PRO A 11 -10.61 -18.57 4.59
CA PRO A 11 -11.06 -17.89 5.80
C PRO A 11 -10.42 -18.47 7.07
N GLY A 12 -9.97 -17.59 7.97
CA GLY A 12 -9.34 -17.97 9.23
C GLY A 12 -7.88 -18.43 9.11
N LYS A 13 -7.32 -18.49 7.89
CA LYS A 13 -5.89 -18.80 7.65
C LYS A 13 -5.13 -17.62 7.06
N ASN A 14 -5.48 -17.20 5.85
CA ASN A 14 -4.88 -16.07 5.12
C ASN A 14 -5.92 -15.03 4.68
N PHE A 15 -7.17 -15.18 5.12
CA PHE A 15 -8.21 -14.17 4.96
C PHE A 15 -9.02 -14.04 6.24
N PHE A 16 -9.15 -12.80 6.70
CA PHE A 16 -9.82 -12.47 7.94
C PHE A 16 -10.75 -11.28 7.73
N GLU A 17 -11.98 -11.42 8.21
CA GLU A 17 -12.92 -10.32 8.27
C GLU A 17 -12.80 -9.62 9.63
N PHE A 18 -12.91 -8.30 9.62
CA PHE A 18 -12.85 -7.48 10.83
C PHE A 18 -14.16 -6.70 11.01
N PRO A 19 -15.23 -7.34 11.49
CA PRO A 19 -16.40 -6.60 11.96
C PRO A 19 -16.05 -5.89 13.27
N TYR A 20 -16.55 -4.67 13.42
CA TYR A 20 -16.40 -3.87 14.64
C TYR A 20 -17.67 -3.08 14.92
N ASP A 21 -17.83 -2.62 16.15
CA ASP A 21 -18.94 -1.75 16.53
C ASP A 21 -18.70 -0.34 15.99
N TRP A 22 -19.28 -0.04 14.83
CA TRP A 22 -19.14 1.23 14.13
C TRP A 22 -19.78 2.41 14.86
N ARG A 23 -20.47 2.20 15.98
CA ARG A 23 -21.07 3.28 16.79
C ARG A 23 -20.06 3.93 17.71
N LEU A 24 -19.02 3.20 18.12
CA LEU A 24 -18.04 3.62 19.11
C LEU A 24 -16.90 4.42 18.48
N ASP A 25 -16.06 5.04 19.32
CA ASP A 25 -14.83 5.71 18.86
C ASP A 25 -13.96 4.73 18.05
N ASN A 26 -13.57 5.13 16.82
CA ASN A 26 -12.75 4.35 15.90
C ASN A 26 -11.38 3.93 16.49
N ARG A 27 -10.86 4.63 17.51
CA ARG A 27 -9.65 4.23 18.25
C ARG A 27 -9.82 2.89 18.96
N ILE A 28 -11.03 2.57 19.43
CA ILE A 28 -11.33 1.28 20.06
C ILE A 28 -11.23 0.18 19.01
N ALA A 29 -11.83 0.39 17.83
CA ALA A 29 -11.73 -0.54 16.72
C ALA A 29 -10.27 -0.68 16.23
N ALA A 30 -9.49 0.40 16.20
CA ALA A 30 -8.09 0.36 15.78
C ALA A 30 -7.22 -0.49 16.74
N LYS A 31 -7.42 -0.37 18.05
CA LYS A 31 -6.73 -1.22 19.05
C LYS A 31 -7.15 -2.69 18.97
N GLN A 32 -8.42 -2.95 18.67
CA GLN A 32 -8.88 -4.32 18.40
C GLN A 32 -8.26 -4.88 17.12
N LEU A 33 -8.13 -4.03 16.09
CA LEU A 33 -7.50 -4.39 14.83
C LEU A 33 -6.02 -4.71 15.03
N GLU A 34 -5.30 -3.90 15.81
CA GLU A 34 -3.90 -4.12 16.19
C GLU A 34 -3.69 -5.52 16.80
N SER A 35 -4.40 -5.82 17.90
CA SER A 35 -4.26 -7.11 18.59
C SER A 35 -4.54 -8.29 17.64
N LYS A 36 -5.62 -8.22 16.86
CA LYS A 36 -5.98 -9.27 15.91
C LYS A 36 -4.97 -9.40 14.78
N SER A 37 -4.48 -8.28 14.25
CA SER A 37 -3.51 -8.24 13.14
C SER A 37 -2.19 -8.91 13.51
N HIS A 38 -1.66 -8.62 14.70
CA HIS A 38 -0.46 -9.29 15.21
C HIS A 38 -0.68 -10.80 15.39
N ASP A 39 -1.82 -11.22 15.91
CA ASP A 39 -2.14 -12.63 16.10
C ASP A 39 -2.32 -13.38 14.77
N TRP A 40 -3.04 -12.80 13.81
CA TRP A 40 -3.22 -13.37 12.48
C TRP A 40 -1.90 -13.49 11.74
N LEU A 41 -1.09 -12.43 11.75
CA LEU A 41 0.19 -12.44 11.05
C LEU A 41 1.15 -13.46 11.67
N ARG A 42 1.25 -13.52 12.99
CA ARG A 42 2.11 -14.49 13.70
C ARG A 42 1.72 -15.93 13.35
N LYS A 43 0.42 -16.25 13.38
CA LYS A 43 -0.08 -17.58 13.00
C LYS A 43 0.24 -17.90 11.54
N TRP A 44 0.07 -16.94 10.64
CA TRP A 44 0.37 -17.12 9.23
C TRP A 44 1.86 -17.33 8.97
N LYS A 45 2.74 -16.54 9.57
CA LYS A 45 4.21 -16.73 9.47
C LYS A 45 4.62 -18.13 9.93
N SER A 46 4.08 -18.58 11.07
CA SER A 46 4.36 -19.93 11.59
C SER A 46 3.81 -21.05 10.69
N PHE A 47 2.63 -20.87 10.08
CA PHE A 47 2.01 -21.88 9.24
C PHE A 47 2.64 -21.96 7.84
N SER A 48 2.91 -20.80 7.23
CA SER A 48 3.47 -20.70 5.87
C SER A 48 4.99 -20.88 5.82
N GLY A 49 5.69 -20.69 6.95
CA GLY A 49 7.15 -20.66 6.99
C GLY A 49 7.77 -19.40 6.40
N ASN A 50 6.97 -18.39 6.01
CA ASN A 50 7.47 -17.14 5.46
C ASN A 50 7.62 -16.08 6.58
N PRO A 51 8.84 -15.80 7.07
CA PRO A 51 9.06 -14.79 8.11
C PRO A 51 8.83 -13.36 7.63
N GLU A 52 8.88 -13.11 6.31
CA GLU A 52 8.73 -11.78 5.69
C GLU A 52 7.27 -11.44 5.33
N ALA A 53 6.32 -12.32 5.65
CA ALA A 53 4.91 -12.04 5.37
C ALA A 53 4.48 -10.71 6.03
N LYS A 54 3.75 -9.88 5.29
CA LYS A 54 3.12 -8.63 5.73
C LYS A 54 1.62 -8.66 5.40
N LEU A 55 0.83 -7.84 6.08
CA LEU A 55 -0.62 -7.77 5.91
C LEU A 55 -1.00 -6.88 4.72
N VAL A 56 -2.09 -7.25 4.05
CA VAL A 56 -2.80 -6.40 3.08
C VAL A 56 -4.18 -6.06 3.64
N PHE A 57 -4.49 -4.78 3.74
CA PHE A 57 -5.79 -4.31 4.19
C PHE A 57 -6.65 -3.88 3.01
N VAL A 58 -7.91 -4.33 2.99
CA VAL A 58 -8.96 -3.82 2.11
C VAL A 58 -10.06 -3.24 2.99
N ALA A 59 -10.22 -1.93 2.98
CA ALA A 59 -11.11 -1.22 3.89
C ALA A 59 -12.11 -0.36 3.13
N HIS A 60 -13.38 -0.37 3.56
CA HIS A 60 -14.44 0.42 2.95
C HIS A 60 -14.88 1.55 3.87
N SER A 61 -15.10 2.74 3.29
CA SER A 61 -15.63 3.91 3.98
C SER A 61 -14.86 4.21 5.28
N MET A 62 -15.56 4.38 6.40
CA MET A 62 -14.98 4.63 7.72
C MET A 62 -13.96 3.57 8.17
N GLY A 63 -14.06 2.33 7.68
CA GLY A 63 -13.07 1.29 7.99
C GLY A 63 -11.66 1.67 7.58
N GLY A 64 -11.51 2.49 6.52
CA GLY A 64 -10.19 2.99 6.13
C GLY A 64 -9.59 3.97 7.14
N LEU A 65 -10.42 4.72 7.88
CA LEU A 65 -9.94 5.58 8.98
C LEU A 65 -9.48 4.75 10.18
N VAL A 66 -10.22 3.68 10.52
CA VAL A 66 -9.82 2.72 11.56
C VAL A 66 -8.46 2.10 11.21
N THR A 67 -8.31 1.61 9.98
CA THR A 67 -7.05 1.04 9.51
C THR A 67 -5.95 2.09 9.51
N ARG A 68 -6.21 3.32 9.04
CA ARG A 68 -5.20 4.39 9.06
C ARG A 68 -4.72 4.76 10.46
N TYR A 69 -5.62 4.80 11.44
CA TYR A 69 -5.23 5.01 12.82
C TYR A 69 -4.33 3.87 13.32
N PHE A 70 -4.70 2.61 13.06
CA PHE A 70 -3.85 1.47 13.40
C PHE A 70 -2.46 1.56 12.72
N LEU A 71 -2.42 1.86 11.43
CA LEU A 71 -1.17 1.88 10.68
C LEU A 71 -0.25 3.01 11.14
N GLU A 72 -0.77 4.21 11.34
CA GLU A 72 0.05 5.40 11.59
C GLU A 72 0.29 5.66 13.07
N VAL A 73 -0.74 5.52 13.92
CA VAL A 73 -0.68 5.88 15.34
C VAL A 73 -0.24 4.69 16.20
N LEU A 74 -0.64 3.46 15.82
CA LEU A 74 -0.30 2.23 16.55
C LEU A 74 0.83 1.43 15.86
N GLU A 75 1.59 2.09 14.98
CA GLU A 75 2.74 1.53 14.26
C GLU A 75 2.45 0.27 13.40
N GLY A 76 1.19 0.03 13.05
CA GLY A 76 0.79 -1.08 12.17
C GLY A 76 1.43 -1.03 10.78
N TRP A 77 1.96 0.13 10.37
CA TRP A 77 2.72 0.31 9.13
C TRP A 77 3.89 -0.68 9.01
N LYS A 78 4.54 -1.06 10.13
CA LYS A 78 5.70 -1.98 10.15
C LYS A 78 5.36 -3.39 9.65
N ILE A 79 4.12 -3.82 9.84
CA ILE A 79 3.67 -5.19 9.52
C ILE A 79 2.73 -5.25 8.32
N THR A 80 2.65 -4.15 7.56
CA THR A 80 1.68 -3.99 6.47
C THR A 80 2.40 -3.70 5.17
N SER A 81 1.98 -4.32 4.08
CA SER A 81 2.53 -4.07 2.73
C SER A 81 1.64 -3.13 1.91
N LYS A 82 0.31 -3.28 2.03
CA LYS A 82 -0.65 -2.49 1.24
C LYS A 82 -1.90 -2.13 2.03
N LEU A 83 -2.44 -0.95 1.73
CA LEU A 83 -3.76 -0.49 2.14
C LEU A 83 -4.57 -0.11 0.90
N LEU A 84 -5.63 -0.85 0.61
CA LEU A 84 -6.61 -0.54 -0.41
C LEU A 84 -7.84 0.06 0.28
N THR A 85 -8.17 1.31 -0.02
CA THR A 85 -9.33 1.99 0.57
C THR A 85 -10.42 2.24 -0.46
N LEU A 86 -11.69 2.03 -0.08
CA LEU A 86 -12.85 2.18 -0.96
C LEU A 86 -13.72 3.31 -0.42
N GLY A 87 -13.59 4.51 -0.98
CA GLY A 87 -14.39 5.68 -0.58
C GLY A 87 -14.16 6.16 0.85
N THR A 88 -12.95 5.98 1.39
CA THR A 88 -12.62 6.40 2.77
C THR A 88 -12.65 7.92 2.91
N PRO A 89 -13.41 8.51 3.84
CA PRO A 89 -13.46 9.96 4.03
C PRO A 89 -12.26 10.48 4.85
N TYR A 90 -11.08 10.49 4.25
CA TYR A 90 -9.83 10.99 4.86
C TYR A 90 -9.93 12.43 5.34
N CYS A 91 -10.72 13.28 4.67
CA CYS A 91 -10.97 14.66 5.09
C CYS A 91 -12.41 14.89 5.58
N GLY A 92 -13.14 13.81 5.89
CA GLY A 92 -14.54 13.86 6.34
C GLY A 92 -15.59 14.11 5.25
N SER A 93 -16.85 14.19 5.64
CA SER A 93 -17.99 14.38 4.73
C SER A 93 -19.04 15.35 5.28
N ILE A 94 -19.53 16.25 4.43
CA ILE A 94 -20.65 17.15 4.76
C ILE A 94 -21.93 16.38 5.04
N LYS A 95 -22.08 15.15 4.55
CA LYS A 95 -23.24 14.31 4.84
C LYS A 95 -23.32 13.98 6.34
N ALA A 96 -22.19 13.72 6.99
CA ALA A 96 -22.14 13.49 8.44
C ALA A 96 -22.53 14.76 9.20
N LEU A 97 -21.98 15.92 8.82
CA LEU A 97 -22.34 17.21 9.40
C LEU A 97 -23.84 17.51 9.23
N ASN A 98 -24.39 17.27 8.04
CA ASN A 98 -25.81 17.46 7.75
C ASN A 98 -26.70 16.57 8.65
N PHE A 99 -26.32 15.32 8.90
CA PHE A 99 -27.05 14.47 9.83
C PHE A 99 -27.03 15.00 11.26
N LEU A 100 -25.88 15.52 11.70
CA LEU A 100 -25.74 16.10 13.04
C LEU A 100 -26.59 17.38 13.17
N CYS A 101 -26.46 18.33 12.25
CA CYS A 101 -27.15 19.62 12.34
C CYS A 101 -28.64 19.56 12.00
N ASN A 102 -28.99 18.93 10.87
CA ASN A 102 -30.35 18.93 10.34
C ASN A 102 -31.15 17.67 10.72
N GLY A 103 -30.48 16.66 11.27
CA GLY A 103 -31.08 15.38 11.63
C GLY A 103 -31.23 14.42 10.45
N LEU A 104 -31.63 13.18 10.77
CA LEU A 104 -32.01 12.17 9.80
C LEU A 104 -33.45 11.77 10.05
N LYS A 105 -34.35 12.32 9.23
CA LYS A 105 -35.80 12.10 9.33
C LYS A 105 -36.32 11.52 8.03
N LYS A 106 -37.17 10.50 8.16
CA LYS A 106 -38.01 10.01 7.06
C LYS A 106 -39.46 10.29 7.40
N SER A 107 -40.12 11.05 6.53
CA SER A 107 -41.54 11.40 6.67
C SER A 107 -42.32 10.97 5.43
N ILE A 108 -43.58 10.61 5.59
CA ILE A 108 -44.56 10.47 4.50
C ILE A 108 -45.65 11.51 4.74
N GLY A 109 -45.70 12.54 3.88
CA GLY A 109 -46.58 13.69 4.11
C GLY A 109 -46.26 14.38 5.45
N PRO A 110 -47.26 14.73 6.27
CA PRO A 110 -47.05 15.35 7.58
C PRO A 110 -46.59 14.35 8.67
N ILE A 111 -46.51 13.05 8.38
CA ILE A 111 -46.23 12.01 9.37
C ILE A 111 -44.73 11.69 9.38
N GLU A 112 -44.07 11.94 10.52
CA GLU A 112 -42.69 11.50 10.79
C GLU A 112 -42.70 10.00 11.12
N LEU A 113 -42.11 9.17 10.25
CA LEU A 113 -42.06 7.71 10.45
C LEU A 113 -40.87 7.29 11.30
N ILE A 114 -39.71 7.89 11.03
CA ILE A 114 -38.45 7.54 11.70
C ILE A 114 -37.63 8.82 11.84
N ASN A 115 -37.07 9.01 13.04
CA ASN A 115 -36.11 10.07 13.33
C ASN A 115 -34.93 9.46 14.09
N LEU A 116 -33.81 9.33 13.39
CA LEU A 116 -32.57 8.74 13.93
C LEU A 116 -31.60 9.80 14.45
N SER A 117 -32.03 11.06 14.54
CA SER A 117 -31.12 12.18 14.81
C SER A 117 -30.45 12.05 16.18
N GLN A 118 -31.24 11.80 17.24
CA GLN A 118 -30.68 11.60 18.59
C GLN A 118 -29.80 10.36 18.67
N LEU A 119 -30.16 9.29 17.96
CA LEU A 119 -29.37 8.07 17.91
C LEU A 119 -28.00 8.32 17.26
N LEU A 120 -27.96 8.96 16.10
CA LEU A 120 -26.71 9.26 15.40
C LEU A 120 -25.81 10.23 16.18
N ARG A 121 -26.39 11.20 16.89
CA ARG A 121 -25.65 12.12 17.78
C ARG A 121 -25.08 11.42 19.01
N SER A 122 -25.55 10.22 19.35
CA SER A 122 -24.97 9.42 20.42
C SER A 122 -23.74 8.60 20.00
N PHE A 123 -23.36 8.61 18.71
CA PHE A 123 -22.27 7.79 18.18
C PHE A 123 -21.00 8.62 17.97
N PRO A 124 -19.94 8.41 18.77
CA PRO A 124 -18.65 9.10 18.59
C PRO A 124 -18.08 9.00 17.18
N SER A 125 -18.25 7.86 16.51
CA SER A 125 -17.76 7.64 15.15
C SER A 125 -18.35 8.60 14.12
N VAL A 126 -19.59 9.06 14.30
CA VAL A 126 -20.23 10.03 13.38
C VAL A 126 -19.50 11.37 13.42
N TYR A 127 -19.04 11.79 14.60
CA TYR A 127 -18.21 12.99 14.74
C TYR A 127 -16.82 12.82 14.12
N GLN A 128 -16.28 11.60 14.12
CA GLN A 128 -15.02 11.28 13.44
C GLN A 128 -15.14 11.21 11.91
N LEU A 129 -16.35 11.39 11.35
CA LEU A 129 -16.57 11.58 9.91
C LEU A 129 -16.71 13.05 9.50
N LEU A 130 -16.56 13.98 10.45
CA LEU A 130 -16.72 15.40 10.18
C LEU A 130 -15.60 15.97 9.29
N PRO A 131 -15.92 16.94 8.43
CA PRO A 131 -14.93 17.64 7.60
C PRO A 131 -13.80 18.29 8.40
N THR A 132 -12.57 18.17 7.89
CA THR A 132 -11.36 18.79 8.45
C THR A 132 -10.83 19.97 7.61
N TYR A 133 -11.62 20.43 6.64
CA TYR A 133 -11.30 21.53 5.72
C TYR A 133 -12.28 22.70 5.87
N ASN A 134 -11.93 23.85 5.28
CA ASN A 134 -12.77 25.04 5.23
C ASN A 134 -14.06 24.74 4.47
N CYS A 135 -15.19 24.54 5.15
CA CYS A 135 -16.38 23.96 4.52
C CYS A 135 -17.71 24.56 4.99
N VAL A 136 -17.72 25.37 6.04
CA VAL A 136 -18.95 25.99 6.55
C VAL A 136 -18.75 27.50 6.70
N GLY A 137 -19.73 28.31 6.31
CA GLY A 137 -19.68 29.74 6.56
C GLY A 137 -20.87 30.53 5.99
N PRO A 138 -20.88 31.86 6.04
CA PRO A 138 -21.99 32.68 5.57
C PRO A 138 -22.14 32.68 4.03
N SER A 139 -21.07 32.39 3.29
CA SER A 139 -21.07 32.31 1.82
C SER A 139 -20.04 31.29 1.32
N GLU A 140 -20.15 30.85 0.06
CA GLU A 140 -19.17 29.92 -0.53
C GLU A 140 -17.76 30.51 -0.68
N LEU A 141 -17.60 31.83 -0.56
CA LEU A 141 -16.30 32.51 -0.59
C LEU A 141 -15.68 32.68 0.81
N ASP A 142 -16.49 32.58 1.86
CA ASP A 142 -16.10 32.75 3.25
C ASP A 142 -16.43 31.48 4.03
N LEU A 143 -15.65 30.42 3.77
CA LEU A 143 -15.77 29.13 4.44
C LEU A 143 -14.67 28.98 5.49
N GLN A 144 -15.06 28.49 6.65
CA GLN A 144 -14.22 28.24 7.82
C GLN A 144 -14.17 26.75 8.14
N LYS A 145 -13.17 26.34 8.91
CA LYS A 145 -13.11 24.98 9.45
C LYS A 145 -14.09 24.84 10.60
N LEU A 146 -14.52 23.60 10.83
CA LEU A 146 -15.39 23.29 11.97
C LEU A 146 -14.70 23.48 13.32
N GLU A 147 -13.36 23.35 13.39
CA GLU A 147 -12.58 23.55 14.62
C GLU A 147 -12.59 25.01 15.12
N ASP A 148 -12.75 25.96 14.19
CA ASP A 148 -12.82 27.39 14.48
C ASP A 148 -14.23 27.84 14.92
N MET A 149 -15.23 26.95 14.84
CA MET A 149 -16.62 27.25 15.15
C MET A 149 -16.97 26.95 16.61
N ASN A 150 -17.57 27.94 17.28
CA ASN A 150 -18.06 27.77 18.65
C ASN A 150 -19.47 27.17 18.73
N THR A 151 -20.26 27.31 17.66
CA THR A 151 -21.64 26.79 17.60
C THR A 151 -21.96 26.27 16.20
N LEU A 152 -22.81 25.25 16.14
CA LEU A 152 -23.40 24.74 14.91
C LEU A 152 -24.91 24.57 15.10
N PRO A 153 -25.72 24.81 14.06
CA PRO A 153 -27.17 24.62 14.13
C PRO A 153 -27.56 23.24 14.66
N GLY A 154 -28.48 23.20 15.61
CA GLY A 154 -29.05 21.95 16.13
C GLY A 154 -28.15 21.16 17.08
N LEU A 155 -26.95 21.66 17.42
CA LEU A 155 -26.02 21.04 18.35
C LEU A 155 -25.93 21.81 19.67
N SER A 156 -25.96 21.07 20.77
CA SER A 156 -25.72 21.53 22.13
C SER A 156 -24.23 21.75 22.41
N PRO A 157 -23.87 22.45 23.51
CA PRO A 157 -22.46 22.60 23.92
C PRO A 157 -21.72 21.27 24.11
N ILE A 158 -22.39 20.22 24.60
CA ILE A 158 -21.82 18.86 24.71
C ILE A 158 -21.52 18.30 23.33
N GLU A 159 -22.44 18.41 22.37
CA GLU A 159 -22.23 17.88 21.02
C GLU A 159 -21.15 18.68 20.27
N MET A 160 -20.97 19.97 20.57
CA MET A 160 -19.84 20.76 20.09
C MET A 160 -18.49 20.28 20.67
N GLN A 161 -18.46 19.72 21.88
CA GLN A 161 -17.27 19.06 22.40
C GLN A 161 -16.95 17.79 21.58
N TYR A 162 -17.96 16.98 21.26
CA TYR A 162 -17.76 15.81 20.39
C TYR A 162 -17.33 16.18 18.97
N VAL A 163 -17.76 17.33 18.43
CA VAL A 163 -17.23 17.87 17.17
C VAL A 163 -15.71 18.06 17.26
N LYS A 164 -15.23 18.71 18.33
CA LYS A 164 -13.79 18.94 18.55
C LYS A 164 -13.02 17.65 18.73
N GLU A 165 -13.54 16.70 19.50
CA GLU A 165 -12.92 15.38 19.70
C GLU A 165 -12.86 14.56 18.40
N GLY A 166 -13.92 14.63 17.59
CA GLY A 166 -13.99 13.99 16.27
C GLY A 166 -12.99 14.56 15.28
N ILE A 167 -12.79 15.89 15.26
CA ILE A 167 -11.74 16.54 14.46
C ILE A 167 -10.35 16.18 14.99
N GLY A 168 -10.19 16.15 16.32
CA GLY A 168 -8.95 15.74 16.99
C GLY A 168 -8.47 14.34 16.61
N PHE A 169 -9.39 13.42 16.29
CA PHE A 169 -9.05 12.10 15.73
C PHE A 169 -8.30 12.17 14.39
N HIS A 170 -8.73 13.05 13.48
CA HIS A 170 -8.01 13.24 12.21
C HIS A 170 -6.68 13.96 12.43
N ALA A 171 -6.65 14.94 13.32
CA ALA A 171 -5.42 15.68 13.67
C ALA A 171 -4.34 14.72 14.22
N GLU A 172 -4.74 13.76 15.07
CA GLU A 172 -3.85 12.75 15.61
C GLU A 172 -3.27 11.83 14.52
N ILE A 173 -4.08 11.35 13.58
CA ILE A 173 -3.59 10.58 12.43
C ILE A 173 -2.58 11.41 11.62
N HIS A 174 -2.91 12.66 11.30
CA HIS A 174 -2.04 13.54 10.51
C HIS A 174 -0.72 13.85 11.23
N GLU A 175 -0.75 14.08 12.54
CA GLU A 175 0.44 14.27 13.35
C GLU A 175 1.38 13.06 13.25
N TRP A 176 0.85 11.85 13.43
CA TRP A 176 1.66 10.63 13.37
C TRP A 176 2.16 10.30 11.96
N VAL A 177 1.38 10.56 10.92
CA VAL A 177 1.86 10.45 9.52
C VAL A 177 3.09 11.33 9.31
N ASN A 178 3.08 12.57 9.81
CA ASN A 178 4.21 13.47 9.66
C ASN A 178 5.42 13.02 10.48
N LYS A 179 5.23 12.60 11.73
CA LYS A 179 6.31 12.03 12.56
C LYS A 179 6.92 10.78 11.92
N ASN A 180 6.08 9.88 11.42
CA ASN A 180 6.52 8.66 10.77
C ASN A 180 7.34 8.96 9.51
N HIS A 181 6.98 9.98 8.72
CA HIS A 181 7.77 10.39 7.56
C HIS A 181 9.18 10.87 7.90
N GLU A 182 9.48 11.23 9.15
CA GLU A 182 10.83 11.58 9.60
C GLU A 182 11.70 10.35 9.90
N LEU A 183 11.11 9.14 9.98
CA LEU A 183 11.83 7.89 10.24
C LEU A 183 12.37 7.27 8.95
N GLU A 184 13.65 6.88 8.97
CA GLU A 184 14.31 6.21 7.83
C GLU A 184 13.62 4.89 7.47
N ASP A 185 13.33 4.04 8.46
CA ASP A 185 12.63 2.76 8.27
C ASP A 185 11.26 2.97 7.62
N TYR A 186 10.52 4.03 7.99
CA TYR A 186 9.24 4.32 7.36
C TYR A 186 9.41 4.73 5.90
N GLN A 187 10.43 5.54 5.58
CA GLN A 187 10.67 5.92 4.19
C GLN A 187 11.01 4.73 3.29
N ASN A 188 11.75 3.75 3.83
CA ASN A 188 12.19 2.57 3.12
C ASN A 188 11.13 1.45 3.07
N GLU A 189 10.39 1.25 4.14
CA GLU A 189 9.52 0.08 4.32
C GLU A 189 8.02 0.40 4.42
N LYS A 190 7.61 1.67 4.31
CA LYS A 190 6.19 1.99 4.39
C LYS A 190 5.38 1.20 3.39
N TYR A 191 4.19 0.82 3.86
CA TYR A 191 3.16 0.26 3.02
C TYR A 191 2.73 1.23 1.91
N THR A 192 2.17 0.66 0.84
CA THR A 192 1.58 1.44 -0.26
C THR A 192 0.08 1.65 -0.03
N ILE A 193 -0.43 2.82 -0.41
CA ILE A 193 -1.86 3.17 -0.29
C ILE A 193 -2.46 3.28 -1.69
N HIS A 194 -3.60 2.61 -1.88
CA HIS A 194 -4.35 2.58 -3.14
C HIS A 194 -5.80 3.03 -2.88
N PRO A 195 -6.09 4.34 -2.95
CA PRO A 195 -7.44 4.87 -2.75
C PRO A 195 -8.30 4.70 -4.00
N PHE A 196 -9.37 3.93 -3.87
CA PHE A 196 -10.45 3.82 -4.84
C PHE A 196 -11.51 4.87 -4.56
N VAL A 197 -11.63 5.80 -5.50
CA VAL A 197 -12.44 7.01 -5.37
C VAL A 197 -13.66 6.93 -6.28
N GLY A 198 -14.85 6.93 -5.68
CA GLY A 198 -16.09 7.09 -6.45
C GLY A 198 -16.25 8.54 -6.93
N THR A 199 -16.74 8.73 -8.14
CA THR A 199 -16.90 10.05 -8.75
C THR A 199 -18.16 10.16 -9.62
N TYR A 200 -18.44 11.39 -10.10
CA TYR A 200 -19.61 11.80 -10.88
C TYR A 200 -20.98 11.61 -10.21
N GLN A 201 -21.03 11.36 -8.90
CA GLN A 201 -22.29 11.32 -8.15
C GLN A 201 -22.55 12.65 -7.44
N PRO A 202 -23.81 13.13 -7.38
CA PRO A 202 -24.19 14.31 -6.61
C PRO A 202 -23.79 14.16 -5.13
N THR A 203 -22.85 14.99 -4.67
CA THR A 203 -22.22 14.82 -3.35
C THR A 203 -22.12 16.15 -2.64
N LEU A 204 -22.43 16.18 -1.33
CA LEU A 204 -22.34 17.40 -0.52
C LEU A 204 -20.88 17.73 -0.19
N GLN A 205 -20.44 18.97 -0.43
CA GLN A 205 -19.03 19.38 -0.39
C GLN A 205 -18.77 20.62 0.46
N SER A 206 -19.77 21.47 0.70
CA SER A 206 -19.71 22.56 1.68
C SER A 206 -21.10 22.81 2.27
N ALA A 207 -21.22 23.76 3.19
CA ALA A 207 -22.51 24.18 3.71
C ALA A 207 -22.51 25.68 4.07
N LEU A 208 -23.68 26.30 3.98
CA LEU A 208 -23.89 27.68 4.41
C LEU A 208 -24.61 27.74 5.75
N LEU A 209 -24.22 28.70 6.58
CA LEU A 209 -24.96 29.09 7.78
C LEU A 209 -25.92 30.21 7.40
N GLN A 210 -27.19 29.86 7.24
CA GLN A 210 -28.25 30.82 6.93
C GLN A 210 -29.25 30.86 8.08
N ASN A 211 -29.32 32.00 8.76
CA ASN A 211 -30.11 32.18 9.98
C ASN A 211 -29.70 31.15 11.06
N THR A 212 -30.59 30.19 11.35
CA THR A 212 -30.40 29.13 12.34
C THR A 212 -30.31 27.73 11.70
N LYS A 213 -30.00 27.66 10.39
CA LYS A 213 -29.96 26.40 9.64
C LYS A 213 -28.62 26.21 8.92
N LEU A 214 -28.21 24.96 8.86
CA LEU A 214 -27.12 24.50 7.99
C LEU A 214 -27.72 24.15 6.62
N VAL A 215 -27.30 24.83 5.57
CA VAL A 215 -27.74 24.56 4.19
C VAL A 215 -26.61 23.84 3.45
N PRO A 216 -26.66 22.51 3.28
CA PRO A 216 -25.60 21.79 2.61
C PRO A 216 -25.62 22.05 1.10
N LEU A 217 -24.45 22.14 0.50
CA LEU A 217 -24.24 22.42 -0.91
C LEU A 217 -23.49 21.28 -1.58
N GLN A 218 -23.78 21.05 -2.86
CA GLN A 218 -23.03 20.12 -3.71
C GLN A 218 -21.79 20.76 -4.36
N SER A 219 -21.54 22.03 -4.09
CA SER A 219 -20.38 22.76 -4.56
C SER A 219 -19.39 23.04 -3.43
N TYR A 220 -18.14 23.23 -3.82
CA TYR A 220 -17.07 23.79 -3.01
C TYR A 220 -16.57 25.07 -3.69
N ARG A 221 -16.77 26.23 -3.06
CA ARG A 221 -16.38 27.54 -3.62
C ARG A 221 -16.93 27.77 -5.04
N GLY A 222 -18.20 27.44 -5.25
CA GLY A 222 -18.92 27.60 -6.51
C GLY A 222 -18.65 26.52 -7.57
N LYS A 223 -17.86 25.48 -7.24
CA LYS A 223 -17.53 24.39 -8.18
C LYS A 223 -17.95 23.04 -7.63
N ASP A 224 -18.60 22.23 -8.46
CA ASP A 224 -18.82 20.82 -8.13
C ASP A 224 -17.55 20.01 -8.43
N LEU A 225 -16.89 19.50 -7.38
CA LEU A 225 -15.68 18.66 -7.49
C LEU A 225 -16.01 17.16 -7.59
N ALA A 226 -17.29 16.81 -7.72
CA ALA A 226 -17.86 15.48 -7.72
C ALA A 226 -17.56 14.65 -6.45
N GLY A 227 -18.10 13.44 -6.42
CA GLY A 227 -17.88 12.46 -5.37
C GLY A 227 -18.69 11.20 -5.63
N ASP A 228 -18.90 10.40 -4.59
CA ASP A 228 -19.57 9.10 -4.67
C ASP A 228 -21.00 9.07 -4.09
N GLY A 229 -21.57 10.25 -3.80
CA GLY A 229 -22.89 10.43 -3.16
C GLY A 229 -22.82 10.48 -1.63
N THR A 230 -21.63 10.29 -1.06
CA THR A 230 -21.36 10.41 0.38
C THR A 230 -20.09 11.20 0.63
N VAL A 231 -18.98 10.84 0.00
CA VAL A 231 -17.65 11.41 0.21
C VAL A 231 -17.27 12.24 -1.03
N PRO A 232 -16.94 13.54 -0.86
CA PRO A 232 -16.37 14.34 -1.94
C PRO A 232 -15.11 13.69 -2.49
N ARG A 233 -14.90 13.78 -3.80
CA ARG A 233 -13.75 13.15 -4.48
C ARG A 233 -12.42 13.48 -3.79
N PHE A 234 -12.19 14.75 -3.46
CA PHE A 234 -10.95 15.19 -2.80
C PHE A 234 -10.79 14.65 -1.37
N SER A 235 -11.89 14.33 -0.69
CA SER A 235 -11.87 13.76 0.67
C SER A 235 -11.65 12.24 0.64
N ALA A 236 -11.81 11.60 -0.51
CA ALA A 236 -11.60 10.16 -0.68
C ALA A 236 -10.11 9.76 -0.83
N MET A 237 -9.18 10.68 -0.58
CA MET A 237 -7.74 10.51 -0.75
C MET A 237 -6.99 10.96 0.52
N PRO A 238 -5.84 10.36 0.86
CA PRO A 238 -5.02 10.78 2.00
C PRO A 238 -4.73 12.29 1.96
N SER A 239 -4.91 12.96 3.10
CA SER A 239 -4.82 14.41 3.21
C SER A 239 -3.40 14.94 3.01
N GLU A 240 -2.40 14.08 3.20
CA GLU A 240 -0.99 14.39 2.98
C GLU A 240 -0.57 14.37 1.49
N TRP A 241 -1.45 13.95 0.58
CA TRP A 241 -1.15 13.95 -0.86
C TRP A 241 -1.37 15.31 -1.50
N LYS A 242 -0.42 15.74 -2.34
CA LYS A 242 -0.47 17.05 -3.04
C LYS A 242 -1.37 17.05 -4.27
N ASP A 243 -1.66 15.89 -4.86
CA ASP A 243 -2.48 15.75 -6.05
C ASP A 243 -3.18 14.38 -6.09
N SER A 244 -4.07 14.21 -7.06
CA SER A 244 -4.88 12.99 -7.23
C SER A 244 -4.25 11.93 -8.15
N SER A 245 -2.99 12.07 -8.57
CA SER A 245 -2.36 11.23 -9.60
C SER A 245 -2.31 9.74 -9.22
N ARG A 246 -2.32 9.45 -7.92
CA ARG A 246 -2.22 8.10 -7.35
C ARG A 246 -3.58 7.49 -6.97
N SER A 247 -4.67 8.20 -7.24
CA SER A 247 -6.03 7.71 -6.95
C SER A 247 -6.62 6.92 -8.11
N LEU A 248 -7.41 5.91 -7.79
CA LEU A 248 -8.10 5.06 -8.75
C LEU A 248 -9.57 5.44 -8.79
N ALA A 249 -9.97 6.17 -9.83
CA ALA A 249 -11.33 6.69 -9.93
C ALA A 249 -12.29 5.71 -10.61
N ALA A 250 -13.52 5.63 -10.11
CA ALA A 250 -14.62 4.93 -10.76
C ALA A 250 -15.91 5.76 -10.70
N SER A 251 -16.70 5.75 -11.77
CA SER A 251 -18.04 6.35 -11.78
C SER A 251 -19.02 5.46 -11.00
N CYS A 252 -18.92 5.47 -9.68
CA CYS A 252 -19.60 4.50 -8.82
C CYS A 252 -20.13 5.17 -7.53
N PRO A 253 -21.36 4.85 -7.10
CA PRO A 253 -21.87 5.23 -5.79
C PRO A 253 -21.11 4.57 -4.63
N HIS A 254 -21.04 5.27 -3.50
CA HIS A 254 -20.29 4.89 -2.29
C HIS A 254 -20.50 3.44 -1.83
N VAL A 255 -21.76 3.01 -1.75
CA VAL A 255 -22.16 1.68 -1.23
C VAL A 255 -21.84 0.55 -2.21
N SER A 256 -21.55 0.88 -3.47
CA SER A 256 -21.33 -0.09 -4.54
C SER A 256 -19.85 -0.28 -4.90
N LEU A 257 -18.93 0.51 -4.33
CA LEU A 257 -17.51 0.52 -4.68
C LEU A 257 -16.89 -0.90 -4.62
N GLN A 258 -17.16 -1.66 -3.57
CA GLN A 258 -16.64 -3.02 -3.37
C GLN A 258 -17.14 -4.05 -4.40
N ASN A 259 -18.27 -3.76 -5.06
CA ASN A 259 -18.91 -4.66 -6.03
C ASN A 259 -18.75 -4.17 -7.47
N PHE A 260 -18.06 -3.05 -7.69
CA PHE A 260 -17.93 -2.47 -9.01
C PHE A 260 -16.86 -3.23 -9.83
N PRO A 261 -17.18 -3.76 -11.03
CA PRO A 261 -16.25 -4.63 -11.76
C PRO A 261 -14.88 -4.00 -12.05
N SER A 262 -14.83 -2.71 -12.41
CA SER A 262 -13.55 -2.05 -12.68
C SER A 262 -12.67 -1.93 -11.44
N ILE A 263 -13.27 -1.75 -10.26
CA ILE A 263 -12.56 -1.73 -8.97
C ILE A 263 -12.03 -3.13 -8.66
N GLN A 264 -12.83 -4.17 -8.87
CA GLN A 264 -12.41 -5.56 -8.67
C GLN A 264 -11.21 -5.94 -9.56
N VAL A 265 -11.24 -5.55 -10.83
CA VAL A 265 -10.11 -5.76 -11.77
C VAL A 265 -8.84 -5.05 -11.28
N GLN A 266 -8.96 -3.83 -10.79
CA GLN A 266 -7.83 -3.06 -10.27
C GLN A 266 -7.29 -3.63 -8.94
N ILE A 267 -8.18 -4.02 -8.01
CA ILE A 267 -7.79 -4.73 -6.78
C ILE A 267 -6.98 -5.97 -7.12
N ARG A 268 -7.44 -6.75 -8.11
CA ARG A 268 -6.68 -7.90 -8.62
C ARG A 268 -5.30 -7.51 -9.10
N SER A 269 -5.21 -6.50 -9.96
CA SER A 269 -3.92 -6.05 -10.50
C SER A 269 -2.94 -5.55 -9.43
N ILE A 270 -3.43 -5.03 -8.31
CA ILE A 270 -2.60 -4.49 -7.21
C ILE A 270 -2.16 -5.58 -6.24
N ILE A 271 -2.97 -6.62 -6.06
CA ILE A 271 -2.64 -7.73 -5.16
C ILE A 271 -1.80 -8.79 -5.89
N ASP A 272 -2.15 -9.14 -7.13
CA ASP A 272 -1.42 -10.09 -7.99
C ASP A 272 -0.18 -9.43 -8.64
N GLU A 273 0.60 -8.62 -7.90
CA GLU A 273 1.68 -7.82 -8.49
C GLU A 273 2.56 -8.63 -9.44
N LEU A 274 2.67 -8.15 -10.68
CA LEU A 274 3.60 -8.69 -11.65
C LEU A 274 5.01 -8.32 -11.20
N ASP A 275 5.82 -9.32 -10.90
CA ASP A 275 7.25 -9.13 -10.70
C ASP A 275 7.89 -8.75 -12.04
N LEU A 276 8.06 -7.43 -12.24
CA LEU A 276 8.67 -6.90 -13.45
C LEU A 276 10.19 -7.15 -13.49
N GLU A 277 10.84 -7.49 -12.37
CA GLU A 277 12.26 -7.86 -12.35
C GLU A 277 12.47 -9.20 -13.08
N ALA A 278 11.55 -10.15 -12.89
CA ALA A 278 11.52 -11.41 -13.65
C ALA A 278 11.47 -11.20 -15.17
N PHE A 279 10.88 -10.09 -15.64
CA PHE A 279 10.81 -9.73 -17.07
C PHE A 279 11.93 -8.80 -17.54
N ARG A 280 12.70 -8.21 -16.62
CA ARG A 280 13.84 -7.32 -16.95
C ARG A 280 15.11 -8.09 -17.31
N GLY A 281 15.09 -9.43 -17.26
CA GLY A 281 16.18 -10.27 -17.73
C GLY A 281 17.50 -10.03 -17.00
N VAL A 282 17.44 -9.55 -15.75
CA VAL A 282 18.59 -9.56 -14.85
C VAL A 282 18.42 -10.83 -14.01
N PRO A 283 19.15 -11.93 -14.30
CA PRO A 283 19.05 -13.13 -13.49
C PRO A 283 19.44 -12.80 -12.03
N PRO A 284 18.81 -13.45 -11.04
CA PRO A 284 19.31 -13.43 -9.68
C PRO A 284 20.74 -13.99 -9.67
N ASP A 285 21.61 -13.34 -8.90
CA ASP A 285 22.99 -13.71 -8.61
C ASP A 285 24.02 -13.57 -9.75
N SER A 286 24.67 -12.40 -9.79
CA SER A 286 25.84 -12.13 -10.62
C SER A 286 27.04 -12.99 -10.20
N LEU A 287 27.40 -14.00 -11.00
CA LEU A 287 28.74 -14.61 -10.95
C LEU A 287 29.78 -13.54 -11.29
N LYS A 288 30.90 -13.50 -10.57
CA LYS A 288 32.07 -12.68 -10.94
C LYS A 288 33.20 -13.61 -11.32
N LEU A 289 33.83 -13.37 -12.47
CA LEU A 289 35.01 -14.11 -12.94
C LEU A 289 36.18 -13.12 -12.97
N GLU A 290 37.28 -13.49 -12.35
CA GLU A 290 38.55 -12.75 -12.36
C GLU A 290 39.62 -13.65 -12.98
N MET A 291 40.20 -13.18 -14.09
CA MET A 291 41.33 -13.78 -14.80
C MET A 291 42.02 -12.73 -15.67
N ASP A 292 43.24 -13.01 -16.12
CA ASP A 292 43.96 -12.14 -17.07
C ASP A 292 43.55 -12.46 -18.53
N ASP A 293 43.69 -11.47 -19.43
CA ASP A 293 43.29 -11.59 -20.84
C ASP A 293 44.32 -12.36 -21.71
N MET A 294 45.56 -12.52 -21.23
CA MET A 294 46.67 -13.07 -22.01
C MET A 294 47.70 -13.81 -21.16
N PHE A 295 48.14 -14.98 -21.63
CA PHE A 295 49.13 -15.85 -20.97
C PHE A 295 50.16 -16.37 -21.98
N ALA A 296 51.35 -16.72 -21.51
CA ALA A 296 52.35 -17.42 -22.31
C ALA A 296 52.09 -18.94 -22.38
N GLU A 297 52.46 -19.59 -23.49
CA GLU A 297 52.39 -21.05 -23.62
C GLU A 297 53.25 -21.73 -22.53
N GLY A 298 52.63 -22.60 -21.73
CA GLY A 298 53.27 -23.24 -20.57
C GLY A 298 53.12 -22.49 -19.24
N GLU A 299 52.56 -21.28 -19.24
CA GLU A 299 52.23 -20.52 -18.02
C GLU A 299 51.00 -21.14 -17.31
N PRO A 300 51.05 -21.36 -15.98
CA PRO A 300 49.89 -21.79 -15.21
C PRO A 300 48.77 -20.74 -15.22
N ILE A 301 47.59 -21.12 -15.72
CA ILE A 301 46.43 -20.21 -15.82
C ILE A 301 45.47 -20.49 -14.67
N ARG A 302 45.18 -19.46 -13.86
CA ARG A 302 44.25 -19.57 -12.73
C ARG A 302 43.02 -18.69 -12.94
N ILE A 303 41.87 -19.22 -12.59
CA ILE A 303 40.60 -18.49 -12.58
C ILE A 303 40.10 -18.36 -11.14
N LYS A 304 39.50 -17.21 -10.82
CA LYS A 304 38.75 -17.01 -9.57
C LYS A 304 37.30 -16.68 -9.88
N VAL A 305 36.38 -17.33 -9.19
CA VAL A 305 34.95 -17.15 -9.38
C VAL A 305 34.25 -16.88 -8.06
N PHE A 306 33.47 -15.81 -7.99
CA PHE A 306 32.63 -15.49 -6.83
C PHE A 306 31.19 -15.93 -7.07
N SER A 307 30.61 -16.63 -6.09
CA SER A 307 29.18 -17.01 -6.06
C SER A 307 28.63 -16.80 -4.65
N LYS A 308 27.42 -16.24 -4.51
CA LYS A 308 26.90 -15.78 -3.20
C LYS A 308 26.49 -16.92 -2.25
N GLU A 309 26.34 -18.16 -2.70
CA GLU A 309 26.01 -19.29 -1.83
C GLU A 309 26.62 -20.61 -2.32
N GLY A 310 27.92 -20.84 -2.07
CA GLY A 310 28.55 -22.17 -2.08
C GLY A 310 28.17 -23.14 -3.23
N GLN A 311 27.77 -22.62 -4.39
CA GLN A 311 27.15 -23.39 -5.45
C GLN A 311 28.21 -24.23 -6.14
N GLU A 312 27.89 -25.47 -6.54
CA GLU A 312 28.79 -26.21 -7.43
C GLU A 312 28.71 -25.61 -8.83
N LEU A 313 29.82 -25.06 -9.29
CA LEU A 313 29.95 -24.48 -10.63
C LEU A 313 30.64 -25.47 -11.56
N LYS A 314 30.18 -25.52 -12.81
CA LYS A 314 30.86 -26.25 -13.89
C LYS A 314 31.42 -25.24 -14.88
N ALA A 315 32.72 -25.34 -15.15
CA ALA A 315 33.39 -24.54 -16.16
C ALA A 315 33.70 -25.40 -17.40
N ASN A 316 33.36 -24.87 -18.57
CA ASN A 316 33.74 -25.43 -19.86
C ASN A 316 34.73 -24.48 -20.53
N LEU A 317 35.85 -25.03 -20.98
CA LEU A 317 36.86 -24.33 -21.75
C LEU A 317 36.78 -24.79 -23.21
N THR A 318 36.83 -23.86 -24.15
CA THR A 318 36.78 -24.16 -25.59
C THR A 318 37.90 -23.43 -26.32
N ASN A 319 38.66 -24.12 -27.16
CA ASN A 319 39.58 -23.47 -28.10
C ASN A 319 38.79 -23.02 -29.33
N LEU A 320 38.82 -21.73 -29.64
CA LEU A 320 37.94 -21.13 -30.65
C LEU A 320 38.30 -21.52 -32.09
N THR A 321 39.55 -21.90 -32.35
CA THR A 321 40.01 -22.31 -33.68
C THR A 321 39.75 -23.78 -33.95
N SER A 322 40.14 -24.64 -33.01
CA SER A 322 40.00 -26.10 -33.15
C SER A 322 38.65 -26.65 -32.69
N GLN A 323 37.84 -25.83 -32.00
CA GLN A 323 36.58 -26.23 -31.37
C GLN A 323 36.73 -27.37 -30.35
N LYS A 324 37.95 -27.59 -29.85
CA LYS A 324 38.22 -28.57 -28.80
C LYS A 324 37.71 -28.05 -27.46
N GLU A 325 36.97 -28.88 -26.73
CA GLU A 325 36.39 -28.56 -25.44
C GLU A 325 37.04 -29.36 -24.30
N TRP A 326 37.12 -28.73 -23.13
CA TRP A 326 37.53 -29.36 -21.87
C TRP A 326 36.51 -28.99 -20.80
N THR A 327 36.02 -30.00 -20.07
CA THR A 327 35.25 -29.77 -18.84
C THR A 327 36.24 -29.67 -17.68
N ILE A 328 36.19 -28.56 -16.97
CA ILE A 328 37.04 -28.31 -15.81
C ILE A 328 36.32 -28.87 -14.56
N PRO A 329 36.99 -29.73 -13.76
CA PRO A 329 36.38 -30.31 -12.56
C PRO A 329 36.10 -29.26 -11.48
N THR A 330 35.32 -29.67 -10.47
CA THR A 330 34.76 -28.84 -9.40
C THR A 330 35.77 -27.89 -8.78
N LEU A 331 35.44 -26.59 -8.77
CA LEU A 331 36.30 -25.53 -8.23
C LEU A 331 36.48 -25.69 -6.70
N GLU A 332 37.69 -25.46 -6.19
CA GLU A 332 37.96 -25.51 -4.75
C GLU A 332 37.32 -24.31 -4.04
N LYS A 333 36.50 -24.59 -3.01
CA LYS A 333 35.76 -23.55 -2.26
C LYS A 333 36.64 -22.95 -1.16
N ASN A 334 36.76 -21.63 -1.17
CA ASN A 334 37.34 -20.86 -0.08
C ASN A 334 36.24 -20.36 0.87
N SER A 335 36.61 -20.05 2.12
CA SER A 335 35.68 -19.61 3.17
C SER A 335 35.10 -18.20 2.98
N ASP A 336 35.50 -17.49 1.93
CA ASP A 336 35.13 -16.11 1.59
C ASP A 336 34.12 -16.01 0.42
N GLY A 337 33.62 -17.15 -0.09
CA GLY A 337 32.68 -17.22 -1.21
C GLY A 337 33.34 -17.22 -2.60
N TRP A 338 34.67 -17.14 -2.65
CA TRP A 338 35.44 -17.34 -3.88
C TRP A 338 35.79 -18.82 -4.09
N GLN A 339 35.86 -19.22 -5.36
CA GLN A 339 36.29 -20.53 -5.80
C GLN A 339 37.44 -20.36 -6.78
N THR A 340 38.53 -21.11 -6.62
CA THR A 340 39.72 -21.00 -7.48
C THR A 340 40.01 -22.32 -8.18
N GLN A 341 40.49 -22.25 -9.41
CA GLN A 341 40.91 -23.43 -10.16
C GLN A 341 42.02 -23.11 -11.16
N GLU A 342 42.94 -24.07 -11.33
CA GLU A 342 43.96 -24.03 -12.36
C GLU A 342 43.47 -24.76 -13.61
N LEU A 343 43.61 -24.11 -14.78
CA LEU A 343 43.26 -24.68 -16.07
C LEU A 343 44.36 -25.64 -16.55
N PRO A 344 44.04 -26.61 -17.43
CA PRO A 344 45.06 -27.48 -18.02
C PRO A 344 46.07 -26.67 -18.83
N ASN A 345 47.27 -27.20 -19.03
CA ASN A 345 48.28 -26.53 -19.86
C ASN A 345 47.78 -26.39 -21.31
N LEU A 346 47.73 -25.16 -21.81
CA LEU A 346 47.17 -24.81 -23.11
C LEU A 346 48.28 -24.44 -24.10
N GLN A 347 48.09 -24.88 -25.34
CA GLN A 347 48.93 -24.44 -26.45
C GLN A 347 48.54 -23.03 -26.90
N ALA A 348 49.39 -22.39 -27.69
CA ALA A 348 49.06 -21.08 -28.23
C ALA A 348 47.75 -21.10 -29.05
N GLY A 349 46.84 -20.17 -28.74
CA GLY A 349 45.52 -20.08 -29.34
C GLY A 349 44.57 -19.15 -28.58
N ALA A 350 43.37 -18.95 -29.13
CA ALA A 350 42.29 -18.21 -28.48
C ALA A 350 41.31 -19.16 -27.80
N TYR A 351 40.95 -18.85 -26.56
CA TYR A 351 40.13 -19.70 -25.72
C TYR A 351 38.95 -18.94 -25.15
N ARG A 352 37.83 -19.65 -24.96
CA ARG A 352 36.66 -19.19 -24.20
C ARG A 352 36.47 -20.08 -23.00
N ILE A 353 36.34 -19.48 -21.83
CA ILE A 353 35.82 -20.17 -20.66
C ILE A 353 34.37 -19.78 -20.43
N THR A 354 33.53 -20.71 -20.04
CA THR A 354 32.12 -20.48 -19.73
C THR A 354 31.76 -21.25 -18.46
N LEU A 355 31.32 -20.52 -17.45
CA LEU A 355 30.79 -21.07 -16.21
C LEU A 355 29.27 -21.03 -16.26
N LYS A 356 28.64 -22.12 -15.84
CA LYS A 356 27.18 -22.20 -15.68
C LYS A 356 26.85 -22.60 -14.24
N GLY A 357 25.95 -21.84 -13.62
CA GLY A 357 25.28 -22.20 -12.37
C GLY A 357 24.21 -23.28 -12.59
N LEU A 358 23.59 -23.74 -11.51
CA LEU A 358 22.54 -24.77 -11.54
C LEU A 358 21.19 -24.22 -12.04
N GLU A 359 20.98 -22.90 -12.01
CA GLU A 359 19.75 -22.26 -12.49
C GLU A 359 19.87 -21.87 -13.97
N GLU A 360 18.82 -22.14 -14.75
CA GLU A 360 18.75 -21.78 -16.18
C GLU A 360 18.93 -20.26 -16.37
N GLY A 361 20.01 -19.87 -17.06
CA GLY A 361 20.33 -18.47 -17.38
C GLY A 361 21.45 -17.84 -16.54
N SER A 362 21.92 -18.51 -15.48
CA SER A 362 23.07 -18.06 -14.68
C SER A 362 24.41 -18.51 -15.30
N GLY A 363 24.95 -17.72 -16.23
CA GLY A 363 26.24 -18.04 -16.86
C GLY A 363 27.14 -16.82 -17.06
N ILE A 364 28.44 -16.99 -16.82
CA ILE A 364 29.47 -16.00 -17.12
C ILE A 364 30.51 -16.63 -18.05
N SER A 365 30.98 -15.87 -19.04
CA SER A 365 32.00 -16.33 -19.98
C SER A 365 33.04 -15.26 -20.23
N ASP A 366 34.27 -15.68 -20.46
CA ASP A 366 35.38 -14.78 -20.80
C ASP A 366 36.27 -15.37 -21.90
N LEU A 367 37.07 -14.51 -22.51
CA LEU A 367 37.96 -14.81 -23.64
C LEU A 367 39.40 -14.43 -23.30
N PHE A 368 40.32 -15.34 -23.55
CA PHE A 368 41.74 -15.08 -23.33
C PHE A 368 42.62 -15.70 -24.41
N LEU A 369 43.82 -15.16 -24.53
CA LEU A 369 44.83 -15.58 -25.50
C LEU A 369 45.98 -16.30 -24.82
N VAL A 370 46.40 -17.42 -25.39
CA VAL A 370 47.67 -18.06 -25.07
C VAL A 370 48.61 -17.80 -26.24
N ILE A 371 49.73 -17.15 -25.99
CA ILE A 371 50.70 -16.79 -27.03
C ILE A 371 51.97 -17.63 -26.90
N LYS A 372 52.60 -17.93 -28.03
CA LYS A 372 53.98 -18.44 -28.00
C LYS A 372 54.86 -17.31 -27.48
N ALA A 373 55.55 -17.56 -26.38
CA ALA A 373 56.58 -16.66 -25.88
C ALA A 373 57.72 -16.52 -26.90
#